data_AF-A0A4Q2DDD6-F1
#
_entry.id   AF-A0A4Q2DDD6-F1
#
_cell.length_a   1.000
_cell.length_b   1.000
_cell.length_c   1.000
_cell.angle_alpha   90.00
_cell.angle_beta   90.00
_cell.angle_gamma   90.00
#
_symmetry.space_group_name_H-M   'P 1'
#
loop_
_entity.id
_entity.type
_entity.pdbx_description
1 polymer ?
#
loop_
_entity_poly.entity_id
_entity_poly.type
_entity_poly.pdbx_seq_one_letter_code
_entity_poly.pdbx_strand_id
1 'polypeptide(L)'
;MPTVEPTNPLKRRRTEDELEDDPLRMATDYDSNVPLVAATRSDIWFDDGSVVLQAENIQFKDSGEDIKHMLIALYDKSHNTRDPIPFNAIAAMIRMGRKYEIDHLRDEALLRLTVEFPTTLPEWENLAPNYTQIIHEEENDGLLYDIVNLAHQNDIKSILPAAYYLCLQEIVSVILFVL
;
A
#
# COMPACT_ATOMS: atom_id res chain seq x y z
N MET A 1 42.19 -14.61 -54.50
CA MET A 1 42.74 -13.95 -53.30
C MET A 1 42.08 -12.60 -53.13
N PRO A 2 41.74 -12.19 -51.89
CA PRO A 2 40.79 -11.12 -51.59
C PRO A 2 41.44 -9.73 -51.55
N THR A 3 40.65 -8.71 -51.92
CA THR A 3 40.98 -7.29 -51.84
C THR A 3 40.82 -6.81 -50.41
N VAL A 4 41.89 -6.28 -49.81
CA VAL A 4 41.94 -5.74 -48.45
C VAL A 4 41.61 -4.25 -48.51
N GLU A 5 40.57 -3.81 -47.81
CA GLU A 5 40.25 -2.39 -47.60
C GLU A 5 41.12 -1.80 -46.46
N PRO A 6 41.61 -0.55 -46.59
CA PRO A 6 42.48 0.05 -45.59
C PRO A 6 41.71 0.68 -44.43
N THR A 7 42.07 0.25 -43.22
CA THR A 7 41.73 0.84 -41.93
C THR A 7 42.29 2.27 -41.80
N ASN A 8 41.45 3.25 -41.43
CA ASN A 8 41.86 4.61 -41.05
C ASN A 8 41.71 4.79 -39.52
N PRO A 9 42.66 5.44 -38.81
CA PRO A 9 42.85 5.24 -37.38
C PRO A 9 42.16 6.27 -36.49
N LEU A 10 41.86 5.81 -35.27
CA LEU A 10 41.89 6.50 -33.97
C LEU A 10 41.72 8.02 -33.96
N LYS A 11 40.52 8.47 -33.55
CA LYS A 11 40.34 9.76 -32.87
C LYS A 11 39.98 9.51 -31.41
N ARG A 12 40.99 9.52 -30.55
CA ARG A 12 40.84 9.68 -29.10
C ARG A 12 40.60 11.17 -28.81
N ARG A 13 39.53 11.52 -28.08
CA ARG A 13 39.50 12.74 -27.27
C ARG A 13 38.74 12.50 -25.95
N ARG A 14 39.56 12.29 -24.92
CA ARG A 14 39.49 12.53 -23.46
C ARG A 14 38.15 12.90 -22.78
N THR A 15 37.90 12.18 -21.67
CA THR A 15 37.15 12.42 -20.40
C THR A 15 36.77 13.87 -20.05
N GLU A 16 35.78 14.21 -19.22
CA GLU A 16 34.93 13.55 -18.21
C GLU A 16 33.52 14.21 -18.30
N ASP A 17 32.46 13.50 -17.91
CA ASP A 17 31.36 14.04 -17.08
C ASP A 17 30.51 12.84 -16.65
N GLU A 18 30.80 12.37 -15.44
CA GLU A 18 29.96 11.47 -14.64
C GLU A 18 28.74 12.24 -14.13
N LEU A 19 27.69 11.49 -13.74
CA LEU A 19 26.42 11.92 -13.11
C LEU A 19 25.41 12.36 -14.17
N GLU A 20 24.32 11.64 -14.42
CA GLU A 20 23.27 11.34 -13.45
C GLU A 20 22.68 9.92 -13.66
N ASP A 21 22.79 9.06 -12.65
CA ASP A 21 21.89 7.92 -12.47
C ASP A 21 20.49 8.49 -12.17
N ASP A 22 19.64 8.55 -13.19
CA ASP A 22 18.23 8.93 -13.05
C ASP A 22 17.48 7.85 -12.23
N PRO A 23 17.06 8.15 -10.99
CA PRO A 23 16.38 7.19 -10.12
C PRO A 23 14.96 6.84 -10.60
N LEU A 24 14.42 7.56 -11.60
CA LEU A 24 13.03 7.43 -12.03
C LEU A 24 12.78 6.29 -13.03
N ARG A 25 13.82 5.58 -13.50
CA ARG A 25 13.63 4.43 -14.40
C ARG A 25 13.30 3.09 -13.71
N MET A 26 13.33 3.01 -12.38
CA MET A 26 12.95 1.77 -11.66
C MET A 26 11.48 1.73 -11.22
N ALA A 27 10.71 2.82 -11.41
CA ALA A 27 9.34 2.91 -10.91
C ALA A 27 8.26 2.39 -11.89
N THR A 28 8.64 1.74 -13.00
CA THR A 28 7.67 1.27 -14.02
C THR A 28 7.59 -0.25 -14.19
N ASP A 29 8.28 -1.02 -13.36
CA ASP A 29 8.28 -2.49 -13.46
C ASP A 29 7.18 -3.15 -12.60
N TYR A 30 6.13 -2.40 -12.23
CA TYR A 30 4.84 -3.03 -11.96
C TYR A 30 4.22 -3.41 -13.31
N ASP A 31 4.70 -4.54 -13.85
CA ASP A 31 4.16 -5.14 -15.06
C ASP A 31 2.71 -5.56 -14.80
N SER A 32 1.79 -4.65 -15.13
CA SER A 32 0.34 -4.88 -15.14
C SER A 32 -0.08 -6.00 -16.11
N ASN A 33 0.84 -6.56 -16.90
CA ASN A 33 0.62 -7.72 -17.76
C ASN A 33 1.15 -9.04 -17.21
N VAL A 34 1.59 -9.13 -15.94
CA VAL A 34 1.80 -10.45 -15.33
C VAL A 34 0.44 -11.14 -15.27
N PRO A 35 0.22 -12.27 -15.96
CA PRO A 35 -1.05 -12.97 -15.89
C PRO A 35 -1.29 -13.33 -14.41
N LEU A 36 -2.46 -12.97 -13.88
CA LEU A 36 -2.95 -13.46 -12.60
C LEU A 36 -2.96 -14.99 -12.67
N VAL A 37 -1.86 -15.62 -12.23
CA VAL A 37 -1.78 -17.07 -12.12
C VAL A 37 -2.81 -17.42 -11.06
N ALA A 38 -3.89 -18.07 -11.50
CA ALA A 38 -4.92 -18.54 -10.59
C ALA A 38 -4.26 -19.39 -9.50
N ALA A 39 -4.43 -18.97 -8.24
CA ALA A 39 -3.78 -19.62 -7.13
C ALA A 39 -4.22 -21.09 -7.03
N THR A 40 -3.26 -22.01 -6.95
CA THR A 40 -3.54 -23.43 -6.77
C THR A 40 -3.95 -23.69 -5.31
N ARG A 41 -5.23 -24.01 -5.07
CA ARG A 41 -5.77 -24.37 -3.75
C ARG A 41 -5.38 -25.81 -3.41
N SER A 42 -4.86 -26.05 -2.21
CA SER A 42 -4.66 -27.41 -1.66
C SER A 42 -5.94 -27.89 -0.97
N ASP A 43 -6.00 -29.15 -0.53
CA ASP A 43 -7.24 -29.75 0.01
C ASP A 43 -7.64 -29.26 1.42
N ILE A 44 -6.84 -28.38 2.05
CA ILE A 44 -6.96 -28.02 3.48
C ILE A 44 -7.46 -26.59 3.74
N TRP A 45 -7.93 -25.89 2.71
CA TRP A 45 -8.34 -24.48 2.82
C TRP A 45 -9.78 -24.35 3.31
N PHE A 46 -10.01 -23.42 4.23
CA PHE A 46 -11.35 -23.09 4.71
C PHE A 46 -12.15 -22.35 3.63
N ASP A 47 -13.46 -22.58 3.59
CA ASP A 47 -14.35 -21.94 2.61
C ASP A 47 -14.54 -20.44 2.87
N ASP A 48 -14.24 -19.98 4.08
CA ASP A 48 -14.23 -18.56 4.46
C ASP A 48 -12.94 -17.82 4.04
N GLY A 49 -11.98 -18.51 3.40
CA GLY A 49 -10.70 -17.94 3.01
C GLY A 49 -9.69 -17.78 4.16
N SER A 50 -9.96 -18.35 5.34
CA SER A 50 -9.03 -18.34 6.46
C SER A 50 -7.87 -19.30 6.24
N VAL A 51 -6.74 -19.00 6.88
CA VAL A 51 -5.56 -19.86 6.98
C VAL A 51 -5.25 -20.15 8.45
N VAL A 52 -4.67 -21.33 8.71
CA VAL A 52 -4.19 -21.71 10.03
C VAL A 52 -2.67 -21.72 10.03
N LEU A 53 -2.08 -20.88 10.88
CA LEU A 53 -0.65 -20.89 11.18
C LEU A 53 -0.43 -21.78 12.40
N GLN A 54 0.49 -22.73 12.31
CA GLN A 54 0.88 -23.55 13.46
C GLN A 54 2.31 -23.20 13.89
N ALA A 55 2.47 -22.82 15.15
CA ALA A 55 3.77 -22.62 15.78
C ALA A 55 3.85 -23.52 17.02
N GLU A 56 4.83 -24.42 17.03
CA GLU A 56 4.93 -25.50 18.02
C GLU A 56 3.61 -26.30 18.14
N ASN A 57 3.01 -26.30 19.33
CA ASN A 57 1.75 -26.98 19.64
C ASN A 57 0.55 -26.01 19.65
N ILE A 58 0.69 -24.80 19.12
CA ILE A 58 -0.33 -23.76 19.11
C ILE A 58 -0.75 -23.46 17.66
N GLN A 59 -2.05 -23.33 17.44
CA GLN A 59 -2.64 -22.97 16.16
C GLN A 59 -3.32 -21.59 16.23
N PHE A 60 -3.12 -20.79 15.18
CA PHE A 60 -3.67 -19.46 15.02
C PHE A 60 -4.51 -19.44 13.74
N LYS A 61 -5.77 -19.02 13.83
CA LYS A 61 -6.66 -18.82 12.68
C LYS A 61 -6.71 -17.34 12.32
N ASP A 62 -6.49 -17.02 11.05
CA ASP A 62 -6.56 -15.67 10.49
C ASP A 62 -7.12 -15.66 9.06
N SER A 63 -7.58 -14.50 8.62
CA SER A 63 -7.93 -14.28 7.20
C SER A 63 -6.69 -14.46 6.33
N GLY A 64 -6.81 -15.22 5.23
CA GLY A 64 -5.72 -15.39 4.27
C GLY A 64 -5.26 -14.06 3.67
N GLU A 65 -6.18 -13.12 3.44
CA GLU A 65 -5.85 -11.79 2.92
C GLU A 65 -5.05 -10.97 3.95
N ASP A 66 -5.42 -11.04 5.23
CA ASP A 66 -4.70 -10.31 6.28
C ASP A 66 -3.26 -10.87 6.46
N ILE A 67 -3.10 -12.20 6.39
CA ILE A 67 -1.78 -12.84 6.45
C ILE A 67 -0.94 -12.49 5.23
N LYS A 68 -1.52 -12.49 4.03
CA LYS A 68 -0.84 -12.08 2.80
C LYS A 68 -0.28 -10.67 2.92
N HIS A 69 -1.09 -9.69 3.31
CA HIS A 69 -0.65 -8.30 3.47
C HIS A 69 0.37 -8.13 4.59
N MET A 70 0.21 -8.83 5.72
CA MET A 70 1.20 -8.84 6.80
C MET A 70 2.55 -9.37 6.31
N LEU A 71 2.58 -10.49 5.58
CA LEU A 71 3.82 -11.08 5.08
C LEU A 71 4.48 -10.20 4.03
N ILE A 72 3.70 -9.60 3.13
CA ILE A 72 4.21 -8.63 2.16
C ILE A 72 4.88 -7.46 2.91
N ALA A 73 4.19 -6.86 3.88
CA ALA A 73 4.74 -5.73 4.64
C ALA A 73 6.00 -6.08 5.46
N LEU A 74 6.13 -7.32 5.95
CA LEU A 74 7.30 -7.76 6.74
C LEU A 74 8.51 -8.10 5.88
N TYR A 75 8.29 -8.69 4.69
CA TYR A 75 9.36 -9.25 3.87
C TYR A 75 9.72 -8.39 2.67
N ASP A 76 8.81 -7.54 2.21
CA ASP A 76 9.08 -6.59 1.15
C ASP A 76 9.86 -5.39 1.71
N LYS A 77 11.18 -5.45 1.59
CA LYS A 77 12.08 -4.34 1.94
C LYS A 77 11.93 -3.13 1.02
N SER A 78 11.09 -3.22 -0.03
CA SER A 78 10.89 -2.19 -1.03
C SER A 78 9.77 -1.20 -0.71
N HIS A 79 8.96 -1.42 0.34
CA HIS A 79 7.93 -0.45 0.70
C HIS A 79 8.57 0.79 1.31
N ASN A 80 8.84 1.77 0.46
CA ASN A 80 9.03 3.13 0.91
C ASN A 80 7.73 3.56 1.59
N THR A 81 7.80 4.29 2.70
CA THR A 81 6.62 4.86 3.38
C THR A 81 5.85 5.88 2.54
N ARG A 82 6.28 6.07 1.28
CA ARG A 82 5.69 6.97 0.29
C ARG A 82 4.79 6.28 -0.70
N ASP A 83 4.95 4.97 -0.90
CA ASP A 83 4.20 4.27 -1.93
C ASP A 83 2.76 4.03 -1.44
N PRO A 84 1.75 4.40 -2.24
CA PRO A 84 0.35 4.14 -1.88
C PRO A 84 0.12 2.64 -1.74
N ILE A 85 -0.56 2.24 -0.67
CA ILE A 85 -0.93 0.84 -0.44
C ILE A 85 -2.45 0.71 -0.36
N PRO A 86 -3.02 -0.45 -0.72
CA PRO A 86 -4.45 -0.59 -0.70
C PRO A 86 -4.98 -0.61 0.74
N PHE A 87 -6.21 -0.12 0.95
CA PHE A 87 -6.77 0.00 2.30
C PHE A 87 -6.85 -1.34 3.06
N ASN A 88 -7.14 -2.43 2.36
CA ASN A 88 -7.11 -3.78 2.93
C ASN A 88 -5.74 -4.13 3.52
N ALA A 89 -4.63 -3.68 2.92
CA ALA A 89 -3.30 -3.83 3.46
C ALA A 89 -3.14 -3.05 4.77
N ILE A 90 -3.55 -1.78 4.81
CA ILE A 90 -3.51 -0.94 6.03
C ILE A 90 -4.34 -1.59 7.16
N ALA A 91 -5.54 -2.05 6.83
CA ALA A 91 -6.41 -2.74 7.77
C ALA A 91 -5.76 -4.02 8.32
N ALA A 92 -5.16 -4.83 7.44
CA ALA A 92 -4.42 -6.02 7.81
C ALA A 92 -3.22 -5.70 8.71
N MET A 93 -2.43 -4.68 8.36
CA MET A 93 -1.28 -4.21 9.14
C MET A 93 -1.69 -3.83 10.57
N ILE A 94 -2.80 -3.11 10.73
CA ILE A 94 -3.32 -2.72 12.05
C ILE A 94 -3.82 -3.93 12.84
N ARG A 95 -4.67 -4.76 12.23
CA ARG A 95 -5.25 -5.93 12.91
C ARG A 95 -4.18 -6.94 13.32
N MET A 96 -3.29 -7.30 12.39
CA MET A 96 -2.24 -8.29 12.62
C MET A 96 -1.13 -7.72 13.50
N GLY A 97 -0.76 -6.45 13.31
CA GLY A 97 0.22 -5.77 14.17
C GLY A 97 -0.23 -5.73 15.62
N ARG A 98 -1.53 -5.54 15.89
CA ARG A 98 -2.08 -5.65 17.23
C ARG A 98 -2.16 -7.09 17.74
N LYS A 99 -2.62 -8.04 16.92
CA LYS A 99 -2.81 -9.44 17.32
C LYS A 99 -1.48 -10.15 17.65
N TYR A 100 -0.43 -9.82 16.89
CA TYR A 100 0.89 -10.45 16.97
C TYR A 100 1.97 -9.56 17.59
N GLU A 101 1.59 -8.40 18.14
CA GLU A 101 2.51 -7.45 18.79
C GLU A 101 3.66 -6.98 17.88
N ILE A 102 3.34 -6.77 16.61
CA ILE A 102 4.28 -6.27 15.60
C ILE A 102 4.14 -4.74 15.54
N ASP A 103 4.77 -4.04 16.50
CA ASP A 103 4.57 -2.60 16.68
C ASP A 103 4.93 -1.78 15.44
N HIS A 104 6.04 -2.08 14.78
CA HIS A 104 6.46 -1.34 13.58
C HIS A 104 5.41 -1.40 12.46
N LEU A 105 4.77 -2.55 12.28
CA LEU A 105 3.71 -2.74 11.28
C LEU A 105 2.48 -1.88 11.59
N ARG A 106 2.09 -1.85 12.87
CA ARG A 106 0.98 -1.02 13.34
C ARG A 106 1.29 0.47 13.19
N ASP A 107 2.48 0.88 13.62
CA ASP A 107 2.89 2.29 13.62
C ASP A 107 3.02 2.81 12.19
N GLU A 108 3.53 2.00 11.25
CA GLU A 108 3.62 2.36 9.83
C GLU A 108 2.23 2.53 9.18
N ALA A 109 1.28 1.67 9.52
CA ALA A 109 -0.10 1.80 9.05
C ALA A 109 -0.81 3.02 9.66
N LEU A 110 -0.57 3.30 10.95
CA LEU A 110 -1.08 4.49 11.61
C LEU A 110 -0.51 5.77 11.00
N LEU A 111 0.78 5.80 10.67
CA LEU A 111 1.40 6.94 10.00
C LEU A 111 0.68 7.26 8.69
N ARG A 112 0.42 6.25 7.84
CA ARG A 112 -0.32 6.44 6.59
C ARG A 112 -1.74 6.95 6.83
N LEU A 113 -2.46 6.39 7.80
CA LEU A 113 -3.79 6.90 8.16
C LEU A 113 -3.75 8.33 8.67
N THR A 114 -2.74 8.72 9.45
CA THR A 114 -2.65 10.09 9.99
C THR A 114 -2.31 11.13 8.92
N VAL A 115 -1.63 10.73 7.84
CA VAL A 115 -1.40 11.61 6.68
C VAL A 115 -2.72 11.95 5.99
N GLU A 116 -3.61 10.97 5.85
CA GLU A 116 -4.91 11.16 5.18
C GLU A 116 -5.99 11.73 6.11
N PHE A 117 -5.89 11.45 7.41
CA PHE A 117 -6.84 11.87 8.44
C PHE A 117 -6.08 12.62 9.54
N PRO A 118 -5.62 13.85 9.27
CA PRO A 118 -4.81 14.59 10.21
C PRO A 118 -5.61 15.00 11.45
N THR A 119 -4.91 15.10 12.58
CA THR A 119 -5.54 15.44 13.87
C THR A 119 -5.45 16.93 14.19
N THR A 120 -4.70 17.68 13.38
CA THR A 120 -4.49 19.11 13.58
C THR A 120 -4.98 19.91 12.38
N LEU A 121 -5.55 21.10 12.63
CA LEU A 121 -6.03 22.00 11.59
C LEU A 121 -4.94 22.42 10.59
N PRO A 122 -3.69 22.72 11.00
CA PRO A 122 -2.64 23.07 10.03
C PRO A 122 -2.31 21.94 9.06
N GLU A 123 -2.29 20.68 9.52
CA GLU A 123 -2.07 19.53 8.64
C GLU A 123 -3.26 19.34 7.69
N TRP A 124 -4.48 19.55 8.18
CA TRP A 124 -5.70 19.51 7.37
C TRP A 124 -5.70 20.54 6.24
N GLU A 125 -5.30 21.78 6.50
CA GLU A 125 -5.25 22.84 5.50
C GLU A 125 -4.22 22.58 4.39
N ASN A 126 -3.21 21.76 4.67
CA ASN A 126 -2.17 21.35 3.72
C ASN A 126 -2.47 20.01 3.04
N LEU A 127 -3.63 19.39 3.31
CA LEU A 127 -3.98 18.08 2.79
C LEU A 127 -4.21 18.14 1.28
N ALA A 128 -3.72 17.11 0.58
CA ALA A 128 -4.00 16.94 -0.84
C ALA A 128 -5.51 16.68 -1.07
N PRO A 129 -6.08 17.07 -2.21
CA PRO A 129 -7.49 16.84 -2.49
C PRO A 129 -7.85 15.36 -2.68
N ASN A 130 -6.86 14.49 -2.93
CA ASN A 130 -7.04 13.05 -3.15
C ASN A 130 -6.13 12.26 -2.21
N TYR A 131 -6.51 11.02 -1.90
CA TYR A 131 -5.67 10.10 -1.13
C TYR A 131 -4.29 9.91 -1.78
N THR A 132 -3.25 10.08 -0.98
CA THR A 132 -1.84 9.97 -1.40
C THR A 132 -1.17 8.68 -0.93
N GLN A 133 -1.69 8.06 0.12
CA GLN A 133 -1.13 6.88 0.78
C GLN A 133 -2.07 5.67 0.72
N ILE A 134 -3.33 5.88 0.34
CA ILE A 134 -4.37 4.84 0.32
C ILE A 134 -4.88 4.66 -1.10
N ILE A 135 -4.63 3.47 -1.66
CA ILE A 135 -5.30 3.03 -2.89
C ILE A 135 -6.65 2.45 -2.50
N HIS A 136 -7.70 2.87 -3.19
CA HIS A 136 -9.02 2.29 -3.09
C HIS A 136 -9.53 1.98 -4.49
N GLU A 137 -10.29 0.90 -4.60
CA GLU A 137 -11.00 0.58 -5.84
C GLU A 137 -12.13 1.60 -6.01
N GLU A 138 -12.27 2.17 -7.22
CA GLU A 138 -13.23 3.24 -7.52
C GLU A 138 -14.69 2.85 -7.24
N GLU A 139 -15.00 1.56 -7.14
CA GLU A 139 -16.34 1.02 -6.86
C GLU A 139 -16.64 0.91 -5.34
N ASN A 140 -15.69 1.22 -4.46
CA ASN A 140 -15.87 1.11 -3.02
C ASN A 140 -16.37 2.42 -2.39
N ASP A 141 -17.67 2.70 -2.54
CA ASP A 141 -18.38 3.82 -1.89
C ASP A 141 -18.36 3.74 -0.34
N GLY A 142 -17.85 2.65 0.24
CA GLY A 142 -17.84 2.37 1.68
C GLY A 142 -16.54 2.69 2.42
N LEU A 143 -15.49 3.15 1.73
CA LEU A 143 -14.13 3.24 2.30
C LEU A 143 -14.07 4.02 3.62
N LEU A 144 -14.68 5.20 3.69
CA LEU A 144 -14.68 6.02 4.91
C LEU A 144 -15.35 5.30 6.09
N TYR A 145 -16.44 4.56 5.84
CA TYR A 145 -17.11 3.78 6.86
C TYR A 145 -16.23 2.63 7.36
N ASP A 146 -15.53 1.95 6.45
CA ASP A 146 -14.59 0.91 6.80
C ASP A 146 -13.42 1.45 7.63
N ILE A 147 -12.91 2.64 7.32
CA ILE A 147 -11.87 3.33 8.10
C ILE A 147 -12.38 3.67 9.50
N VAL A 148 -13.60 4.21 9.64
CA VAL A 148 -14.21 4.50 10.94
C VAL A 148 -14.42 3.22 11.74
N ASN A 149 -14.90 2.15 11.11
CA ASN A 149 -15.08 0.85 11.75
C ASN A 149 -13.75 0.26 12.22
N LEU A 150 -12.70 0.34 11.37
CA LEU A 150 -11.36 -0.11 11.71
C LEU A 150 -10.79 0.69 12.90
N ALA A 151 -10.99 2.01 12.90
CA ALA A 151 -10.55 2.90 13.97
C ALA A 151 -11.20 2.52 15.31
N HIS A 152 -12.52 2.30 15.32
CA HIS A 152 -13.24 1.87 16.52
C HIS A 152 -12.79 0.49 17.02
N GLN A 153 -12.64 -0.49 16.13
CA GLN A 153 -12.22 -1.85 16.51
C GLN A 153 -10.82 -1.88 17.14
N ASN A 154 -9.98 -0.92 16.79
CA ASN A 154 -8.58 -0.83 17.25
C ASN A 154 -8.33 0.30 18.25
N ASP A 155 -9.38 0.94 18.77
CA ASP A 155 -9.32 2.08 19.71
C ASP A 155 -8.48 3.27 19.21
N ILE A 156 -8.44 3.49 17.90
CA ILE A 156 -7.70 4.58 17.25
C ILE A 156 -8.58 5.83 17.24
N LYS A 157 -8.48 6.64 18.29
CA LYS A 157 -9.32 7.84 18.47
C LYS A 157 -8.83 9.07 17.73
N SER A 158 -7.55 9.09 17.36
CA SER A 158 -6.88 10.24 16.72
C SER A 158 -7.55 10.63 15.41
N ILE A 159 -7.83 9.65 14.55
CA ILE A 159 -8.33 9.89 13.18
C ILE A 159 -9.83 10.11 13.07
N LEU A 160 -10.60 9.83 14.15
CA LEU A 160 -12.06 9.86 14.12
C LEU A 160 -12.66 11.23 13.77
N PRO A 161 -12.19 12.37 14.34
CA PRO A 161 -12.78 13.67 14.04
C PRO A 161 -12.68 14.03 12.56
N ALA A 162 -11.51 13.79 11.96
CA ALA A 162 -11.26 13.99 10.53
C ALA A 162 -12.13 13.06 9.67
N ALA A 163 -12.17 11.77 10.01
CA ALA A 163 -12.96 10.79 9.27
C ALA A 163 -14.46 11.13 9.27
N TYR A 164 -15.03 11.52 10.42
CA TYR A 164 -16.45 11.92 10.48
C TYR A 164 -16.75 13.17 9.66
N TYR A 165 -15.85 14.15 9.64
CA TYR A 165 -16.03 15.34 8.82
C TYR A 165 -16.09 14.99 7.33
N LEU A 166 -15.19 14.11 6.85
CA LEU A 166 -15.21 13.63 5.47
C LEU A 166 -16.49 12.86 5.15
N CYS A 167 -16.94 11.98 6.05
CA CYS A 167 -18.21 11.25 5.86
C CYS A 167 -19.39 12.22 5.67
N LEU A 168 -19.44 13.30 6.45
CA LEU A 168 -20.49 14.31 6.33
C LEU A 168 -20.38 15.10 5.02
N GLN A 169 -19.16 15.41 4.58
CA GLN A 169 -18.92 16.13 3.33
C GLN A 169 -19.36 15.32 2.10
N GLU A 170 -19.11 14.01 2.09
CA GLU A 170 -19.59 13.12 1.03
C GLU A 170 -21.12 13.06 1.00
N ILE A 171 -21.77 12.85 2.15
CA ILE A 171 -23.24 12.80 2.26
C ILE A 171 -23.87 14.11 1.74
N VAL A 172 -23.34 15.25 2.16
CA VAL A 172 -23.85 16.56 1.72
C VAL A 172 -23.66 16.73 0.21
N SER A 173 -22.52 16.32 -0.33
CA SER A 173 -22.23 16.40 -1.78
C SER A 173 -23.21 15.55 -2.59
N VAL A 174 -23.52 14.34 -2.14
CA VAL A 174 -24.51 13.46 -2.77
C VAL A 174 -25.91 14.09 -2.73
N ILE A 175 -26.32 14.65 -1.58
CA ILE A 175 -27.64 15.32 -1.44
C ILE A 175 -27.75 16.52 -2.38
N LEU A 176 -26.68 17.30 -2.52
CA LEU A 176 -26.66 18.51 -3.36
C LEU A 176 -26.67 18.17 -4.86
N PHE A 177 -26.16 17.00 -5.26
CA PHE A 177 -26.18 16.54 -6.65
C PHE A 177 -27.56 16.01 -7.09
N VAL A 178 -28.41 15.62 -6.14
CA VAL A 178 -29.75 15.04 -6.40
C VAL A 178 -30.86 16.10 -6.40
N LEU A 179 -30.58 17.33 -5.94
CA LEU A 179 -31.51 18.48 -5.93
C LEU A 179 -31.28 19.42 -7.11
#